data_AF-A0A8W8KUC5-F1
#
_entry.id   AF-A0A8W8KUC5-F1
#
_cell.length_a   1.000
_cell.length_b   1.000
_cell.length_c   1.000
_cell.angle_alpha   90.00
_cell.angle_beta   90.00
_cell.angle_gamma   90.00
#
_symmetry.space_group_name_H-M   'P 1'
#
loop_
_entity.id
_entity.type
_entity.pdbx_description
1 polymer ?
#
loop_
_entity_poly.entity_id
_entity_poly.type
_entity_poly.pdbx_seq_one_letter_code
_entity_poly.pdbx_strand_id
1 'polypeptide(L)' 'LCWFMQTTRPPIHLSARIPDDGRMNNDIFRAYMKSGTEVDYIVWPVMYLYENGPVLNKGIAQPK' A
#
# COMPACT_ATOMS: atom_id res chain seq x y z
N LEU A 1 7.75 6.49 -14.33
CA LEU A 1 7.01 6.56 -13.04
C LEU A 1 7.96 6.76 -11.86
N CYS A 2 8.95 5.88 -11.62
CA CYS A 2 9.86 5.98 -10.47
C CYS A 2 10.64 7.30 -10.40
N TRP A 3 11.09 7.82 -11.55
CA TRP A 3 11.72 9.13 -11.64
C TRP A 3 10.84 10.25 -11.06
N PHE A 4 9.56 10.30 -11.45
CA PHE A 4 8.61 11.30 -10.94
C PHE A 4 8.39 11.21 -9.42
N MET A 5 8.38 9.99 -8.87
CA MET A 5 8.26 9.78 -7.42
C MET A 5 9.46 10.35 -6.66
N GLN A 6 10.65 10.33 -7.26
CA GLN A 6 11.88 10.85 -6.67
C GLN A 6 12.02 12.36 -6.84
N THR A 7 11.54 12.91 -7.96
CA THR A 7 11.68 14.35 -8.25
C THR A 7 10.61 15.22 -7.59
N THR A 8 9.50 14.63 -7.14
CA THR A 8 8.47 15.33 -6.35
C THR A 8 9.02 15.71 -4.98
N ARG A 9 8.61 16.88 -4.45
CA ARG A 9 9.02 17.37 -3.13
C ARG A 9 7.78 17.67 -2.29
N PRO A 10 7.56 16.97 -1.15
CA PRO A 10 8.32 15.79 -0.67
C PRO A 10 8.23 14.58 -1.63
N PRO A 11 9.18 13.63 -1.57
CA PRO A 11 9.17 12.44 -2.41
C PRO A 11 7.98 11.54 -2.08
N ILE A 12 7.38 10.94 -3.10
CA ILE A 12 6.31 9.96 -2.93
C ILE A 12 6.87 8.74 -2.20
N HIS A 13 6.12 8.25 -1.21
CA HIS A 13 6.52 7.12 -0.40
C HIS A 13 5.72 5.86 -0.77
N LEU A 14 6.43 4.77 -1.08
CA LEU A 14 5.85 3.47 -1.35
C LEU A 14 6.02 2.57 -0.12
N SER A 15 4.91 2.11 0.46
CA SER A 15 4.93 1.16 1.58
C SER A 15 4.54 -0.23 1.11
N ALA A 16 5.49 -1.16 1.19
CA ALA A 16 5.29 -2.60 0.98
C ALA A 16 5.30 -3.37 2.31
N ARG A 17 4.95 -2.71 3.42
CA ARG A 17 4.94 -3.31 4.75
C ARG A 17 3.56 -3.88 5.07
N ILE A 18 3.52 -5.14 5.50
CA ILE A 18 2.32 -5.76 6.05
C ILE A 18 2.07 -5.14 7.45
N PRO A 19 0.83 -4.74 7.79
CA PRO A 19 0.50 -4.27 9.13
C PRO A 19 0.94 -5.25 10.21
N ASP A 20 1.36 -4.75 11.38
CA ASP A 20 1.89 -5.61 12.45
C ASP A 20 0.82 -6.57 13.03
N ASP A 21 -0.47 -6.20 12.92
CA ASP A 21 -1.60 -7.05 13.28
C ASP A 21 -1.96 -8.06 12.17
N GLY A 22 -1.30 -7.98 11.01
CA GLY A 22 -1.53 -8.84 9.85
C GLY A 22 -2.89 -8.66 9.18
N ARG A 23 -3.73 -7.72 9.65
CA ARG A 23 -5.11 -7.60 9.19
C ARG A 23 -5.19 -6.87 7.86
N MET A 24 -6.13 -7.30 7.02
CA MET A 24 -6.44 -6.63 5.78
C MET A 24 -7.13 -5.30 6.06
N ASN A 25 -6.41 -4.20 5.87
CA ASN A 25 -6.96 -2.86 5.98
C ASN A 25 -7.50 -2.38 4.63
N ASN A 26 -8.83 -2.44 4.47
CA ASN A 26 -9.53 -2.06 3.24
C ASN A 26 -9.48 -0.54 2.93
N ASP A 27 -9.05 0.30 3.88
CA ASP A 27 -8.87 1.74 3.64
C ASP A 27 -7.62 2.02 2.82
N ILE A 28 -6.58 1.18 2.97
CA ILE A 28 -5.28 1.37 2.29
C ILE A 28 -4.99 0.30 1.24
N PHE A 29 -5.65 -0.86 1.31
CA PHE A 29 -5.49 -1.96 0.35
C PHE A 29 -6.80 -2.31 -0.36
N ARG A 30 -6.67 -2.77 -1.60
CA ARG A 30 -7.69 -3.51 -2.33
C ARG A 30 -7.33 -4.99 -2.36
N ALA A 31 -8.33 -5.84 -2.16
CA ALA A 31 -8.14 -7.30 -2.21
C ALA A 31 -7.84 -7.76 -3.64
N TYR A 32 -6.82 -8.60 -3.78
CA TYR A 32 -6.52 -9.32 -5.02
C TYR A 32 -7.25 -10.66 -5.01
N MET A 33 -8.09 -10.92 -6.01
CA MET A 33 -8.81 -12.17 -6.33
C MET A 33 -9.69 -12.80 -5.24
N LYS A 34 -9.19 -13.00 -4.02
CA LYS A 34 -9.90 -13.62 -2.89
C LYS A 34 -10.24 -12.58 -1.83
N SER A 35 -11.22 -12.93 -1.01
CA SER A 35 -11.63 -12.18 0.16
C SER A 35 -11.12 -12.88 1.42
N GLY A 36 -10.67 -12.11 2.40
CA GLY A 36 -10.12 -12.61 3.65
C GLY A 36 -9.84 -11.47 4.61
N THR A 37 -9.59 -11.78 5.88
CA THR A 37 -9.38 -10.79 6.95
C THR A 37 -7.92 -10.53 7.27
N GLU A 38 -7.02 -11.40 6.82
CA GLU A 38 -5.57 -11.30 7.02
C GLU A 38 -4.85 -11.17 5.68
N VAL A 39 -3.78 -10.39 5.66
CA VAL A 39 -2.91 -10.24 4.49
C VAL A 39 -1.99 -11.47 4.39
N ASP A 40 -1.96 -12.09 3.22
CA ASP A 40 -0.97 -13.12 2.89
C ASP A 40 0.30 -12.48 2.35
N TYR A 41 0.16 -11.68 1.29
CA TYR A 41 1.24 -10.92 0.68
C TYR A 41 0.74 -9.66 -0.02
N ILE A 42 1.65 -8.70 -0.19
CA ILE A 42 1.40 -7.46 -0.91
C ILE A 42 1.75 -7.68 -2.38
N VAL A 43 0.77 -7.47 -3.26
CA VAL A 43 0.94 -7.53 -4.72
C VAL A 43 1.46 -6.20 -5.24
N TRP A 44 0.95 -5.09 -4.69
CA TRP A 44 1.36 -3.75 -5.05
C TRP A 44 1.38 -2.84 -3.80
N PRO A 45 2.45 -2.06 -3.57
CA PRO A 45 2.58 -1.22 -2.39
C PRO A 45 1.53 -0.11 -2.36
N VAL A 46 1.22 0.36 -1.14
CA VAL A 46 0.44 1.57 -0.94
C VAL A 46 1.30 2.77 -1.31
N MET A 47 0.72 3.73 -2.04
CA MET A 47 1.40 4.98 -2.37
C MET A 47 0.90 6.10 -1.48
N TYR A 48 1.82 6.78 -0.82
CA TYR A 48 1.56 7.97 -0.01
C TYR A 48 2.15 9.20 -0.67
N LEU A 49 1.50 10.34 -0.48
CA LEU A 49 2.01 11.62 -0.99
C LEU A 49 3.42 11.93 -0.44
N TYR A 50 3.70 11.51 0.78
CA TYR A 50 5.01 11.48 1.44
C TYR A 50 4.98 10.47 2.59
N GLU A 51 6.12 10.20 3.23
CA GLU A 51 6.20 9.27 4.36
C GLU A 51 5.27 9.67 5.51
N ASN A 52 4.38 8.76 5.93
CA ASN A 52 3.30 9.00 6.90
C ASN A 52 2.26 10.06 6.48
N GLY A 53 2.22 10.43 5.20
CA GLY A 53 1.24 11.36 4.63
C GLY A 53 -0.10 10.71 4.25
N PRO A 54 -0.98 11.43 3.54
CA PRO A 54 -2.22 10.87 3.03
C PRO A 54 -1.98 9.82 1.93
N VAL A 55 -2.89 8.85 1.82
CA VAL A 55 -2.87 7.83 0.77
C VAL A 55 -3.17 8.50 -0.57
N LEU A 56 -2.21 8.41 -1.48
CA LEU A 56 -2.35 8.84 -2.87
C LEU A 56 -3.03 7.75 -3.71
N ASN A 57 -2.67 6.49 -3.47
CA ASN A 57 -3.30 5.35 -4.13
C ASN A 57 -3.26 4.11 -3.23
N LYS A 58 -4.37 3.37 -3.20
CA LYS A 58 -4.47 2.13 -2.43
C LYS A 58 -3.53 1.09 -3.02
N GLY A 59 -2.86 0.35 -2.15
CA GLY A 59 -2.10 -0.83 -2.53
C GLY A 59 -3.03 -1.97 -2.95
N ILE A 60 -2.43 -3.05 -3.43
CA ILE A 60 -3.12 -4.30 -3.72
C ILE A 60 -2.48 -5.38 -2.84
N ALA A 61 -3.30 -6.08 -2.07
CA ALA A 61 -2.85 -7.18 -1.23
C ALA A 61 -3.74 -8.40 -1.46
N GLN A 62 -3.14 -9.58 -1.41
CA GLN A 62 -3.86 -10.86 -1.44
C GLN A 62 -4.25 -11.21 0.00
N PRO A 63 -5.55 -11.28 0.32
CA PRO A 63 -5.98 -11.83 1.60
C PRO A 63 -5.80 -13.36 1.63
N LYS A 64 -5.59 -13.91 2.82
CA LYS A 64 -5.62 -15.37 3.05
C LYS A 64 -7.03 -15.94 2.88
#